data_AF-A0A557RL08-F1
#
_entry.id   AF-A0A557RL08-F1
#
_cell.length_a   1.000
_cell.length_b   1.000
_cell.length_c   1.000
_cell.angle_alpha   90.00
_cell.angle_beta   90.00
_cell.angle_gamma   90.00
#
_symmetry.space_group_name_H-M   'P 1'
#
loop_
_entity.id
_entity.type
_entity.pdbx_description
1 polymer ?
#
loop_
_entity_poly.entity_id
_entity_poly.type
_entity_poly.pdbx_seq_one_letter_code
_entity_poly.pdbx_strand_id
1 'polypeptide(L)'
;MNFEDTVYVKTELGDARAKQPRSISSHELRATLLLIDGRITVREMKRRFGSSLAIDPAVSELLREGLIQAKSAAADASAAMLTAEPDPDDEAAESLLVVVEAPPEAPAVEVIDVAEVDTDEVAAGAGAQSVKDERIEPEGEIPGLDEPIDPDGVQEPVVGESERDKPITDEPPALVVSPRLGDSTRGGMIALGFFVERLWRGLLPIAAFLLIGALVVAAFLLPERYRADVESAMSNQLGTSVRFGGLRASFAGGGSLQLSDVRVEAIPSLRASEVYLIPDWPASLRAVDWRVTVKITELRGTPSAFARVLAMPARSSAVVETLFERLSVTAGGEQWALLSGSVTHDQNGATATLRDALGGLSVTATGDGDALRVDAVAVNQVLPVFSQIPFNTMQVVGRLSDEGFDVSSFGASALDGKLSGSAKLVWEDNTRMTAEVALSQINAEGLLKRLGSSVRLSGSVSGAFTLGGVAAHPSEIRYASSVNGRFDVTNGALGGIDLGAAMRERGSGKIQGGETRFETMSGTLTRKAESLEVKVSRLEAGALEASGTFKIGALESLSGALTTVVGRGDRRVRLPVDIGGSLAAPTLEARLPPPVVEAPAAPAVGVDAFEASLGPETPGASLEVPVVPGSLR
;
A
#
# COMPACT_ATOMS: atom_id res chain seq x y z
N MET A 1 -3.67 -31.16 -31.37
CA MET A 1 -3.59 -30.66 -29.98
C MET A 1 -4.92 -30.02 -29.63
N ASN A 2 -5.35 -30.08 -28.37
CA ASN A 2 -6.57 -29.42 -27.94
C ASN A 2 -6.24 -27.95 -27.62
N PHE A 3 -6.96 -26.99 -28.21
CA PHE A 3 -6.61 -25.55 -28.14
C PHE A 3 -6.49 -25.06 -26.69
N GLU A 4 -7.45 -25.43 -25.85
CA GLU A 4 -7.48 -25.05 -24.44
C GLU A 4 -6.35 -25.63 -23.59
N ASP A 5 -5.87 -26.83 -23.92
CA ASP A 5 -4.81 -27.54 -23.18
C ASP A 5 -3.40 -27.17 -23.68
N THR A 6 -3.31 -26.34 -24.72
CA THR A 6 -2.02 -25.97 -25.31
C THR A 6 -1.38 -24.82 -24.52
N VAL A 7 -0.12 -25.00 -24.15
CA VAL A 7 0.74 -23.92 -23.63
C VAL A 7 1.35 -23.20 -24.81
N TYR A 8 1.27 -21.87 -24.81
CA TYR A 8 1.85 -21.01 -25.85
C TYR A 8 3.05 -20.24 -25.29
N VAL A 9 4.06 -20.03 -26.14
CA VAL A 9 5.25 -19.22 -25.86
C VAL A 9 5.28 -18.05 -26.84
N LYS A 10 5.84 -16.90 -26.39
CA LYS A 10 6.09 -15.76 -27.27
C LYS A 10 7.14 -16.12 -28.33
N THR A 11 6.97 -15.63 -29.56
CA THR A 11 8.07 -15.60 -30.55
C THR A 11 8.96 -14.39 -30.29
N GLU A 12 10.15 -14.32 -30.90
CA GLU A 12 11.02 -13.12 -30.81
C GLU A 12 10.30 -11.84 -31.24
N LEU A 13 9.40 -11.95 -32.24
CA LEU A 13 8.56 -10.87 -32.74
C LEU A 13 7.48 -10.47 -31.70
N GLY A 14 6.85 -11.46 -31.06
CA GLY A 14 5.95 -11.24 -29.93
C GLY A 14 6.62 -10.55 -28.75
N ASP A 15 7.83 -10.97 -28.40
CA ASP A 15 8.58 -10.43 -27.28
C ASP A 15 9.08 -8.99 -27.56
N ALA A 16 9.47 -8.70 -28.80
CA ALA A 16 9.77 -7.35 -29.26
C ALA A 16 8.55 -6.41 -29.21
N ARG A 17 7.36 -6.87 -29.63
CA ARG A 17 6.12 -6.06 -29.54
C ARG A 17 5.61 -5.91 -28.11
N ALA A 18 5.75 -6.91 -27.26
CA ALA A 18 5.40 -6.82 -25.84
C ALA A 18 6.19 -5.70 -25.13
N LYS A 19 7.45 -5.49 -25.53
CA LYS A 19 8.32 -4.39 -25.06
C LYS A 19 7.95 -3.01 -25.66
N GLN A 20 7.05 -2.95 -26.64
CA GLN A 20 6.62 -1.71 -27.31
C GLN A 20 5.08 -1.54 -27.26
N PRO A 21 4.50 -1.07 -26.14
CA PRO A 21 3.06 -1.10 -25.88
C PRO A 21 2.17 -0.20 -26.76
N ARG A 22 2.77 0.55 -27.70
CA ARG A 22 2.09 1.33 -28.76
C ARG A 22 2.07 0.64 -30.14
N SER A 23 2.70 -0.54 -30.28
CA SER A 23 2.81 -1.29 -31.54
C SER A 23 1.61 -2.21 -31.84
N ILE A 24 0.72 -2.40 -30.86
CA ILE A 24 -0.50 -3.23 -30.96
C ILE A 24 -1.69 -2.31 -30.70
N SER A 25 -2.63 -2.26 -31.66
CA SER A 25 -3.78 -1.35 -31.62
C SER A 25 -4.90 -1.81 -30.68
N SER A 26 -5.12 -3.13 -30.55
CA SER A 26 -6.11 -3.68 -29.63
C SER A 26 -5.54 -3.83 -28.22
N HIS A 27 -6.30 -3.31 -27.24
CA HIS A 27 -6.02 -3.47 -25.81
C HIS A 27 -5.97 -4.94 -25.40
N GLU A 28 -6.91 -5.75 -25.91
CA GLU A 28 -7.09 -7.16 -25.56
C GLU A 28 -5.96 -8.03 -26.10
N LEU A 29 -5.52 -7.79 -27.34
CA LEU A 29 -4.36 -8.47 -27.92
C LEU A 29 -3.08 -8.17 -27.12
N ARG A 30 -2.87 -6.91 -26.75
CA ARG A 30 -1.71 -6.51 -25.94
C ARG A 30 -1.73 -7.14 -24.56
N ALA A 31 -2.88 -7.15 -23.88
CA ALA A 31 -3.02 -7.75 -22.55
C ALA A 31 -2.87 -9.28 -22.59
N THR A 32 -3.46 -9.95 -23.59
CA THR A 32 -3.32 -11.40 -23.80
C THR A 32 -1.88 -11.77 -24.13
N LEU A 33 -1.18 -11.00 -24.98
CA LEU A 33 0.22 -11.25 -25.32
C LEU A 33 1.12 -11.11 -24.10
N LEU A 34 0.93 -10.07 -23.28
CA LEU A 34 1.70 -9.90 -22.04
C LEU A 34 1.55 -11.11 -21.11
N LEU A 35 0.31 -11.59 -20.92
CA LEU A 35 -0.04 -12.72 -20.06
C LEU A 35 0.56 -14.08 -20.48
N ILE A 36 0.92 -14.28 -21.75
CA ILE A 36 1.45 -15.57 -22.24
C ILE A 36 2.91 -15.75 -21.79
N ASP A 37 3.13 -16.56 -20.76
CA ASP A 37 4.41 -16.74 -20.06
C ASP A 37 5.19 -18.03 -20.42
N GLY A 38 4.61 -18.90 -21.26
CA GLY A 38 5.18 -20.21 -21.57
C GLY A 38 4.96 -21.30 -20.54
N ARG A 39 4.12 -21.06 -19.52
CA ARG A 39 3.85 -21.98 -18.41
C ARG A 39 2.37 -22.30 -18.25
N ILE A 40 1.47 -21.34 -18.47
CA ILE A 40 0.00 -21.54 -18.34
C ILE A 40 -0.66 -21.99 -19.66
N THR A 41 -1.72 -22.79 -19.54
CA THR A 41 -2.57 -23.19 -20.68
C THR A 41 -3.67 -22.17 -20.95
N VAL A 42 -4.25 -22.19 -22.15
CA VAL A 42 -5.39 -21.32 -22.50
C VAL A 42 -6.60 -21.56 -21.58
N ARG A 43 -6.86 -22.79 -21.14
CA ARG A 43 -7.91 -23.08 -20.14
C ARG A 43 -7.67 -22.35 -18.83
N GLU A 44 -6.41 -22.30 -18.37
CA GLU A 44 -6.05 -21.62 -17.13
C GLU A 44 -6.11 -20.09 -17.28
N MET A 45 -5.73 -19.55 -18.45
CA MET A 45 -5.94 -18.15 -18.79
C MET A 45 -7.43 -17.78 -18.75
N LYS A 46 -8.31 -18.62 -19.33
CA LYS A 46 -9.78 -18.43 -19.29
C LYS A 46 -10.32 -18.50 -17.86
N ARG A 47 -9.84 -19.45 -17.04
CA ARG A 47 -10.24 -19.60 -15.63
C ARG A 47 -9.86 -18.39 -14.78
N ARG A 48 -8.70 -17.77 -15.03
CA ARG A 48 -8.19 -16.63 -14.24
C ARG A 48 -8.59 -15.24 -14.77
N PHE A 49 -8.82 -15.10 -16.08
CA PHE A 49 -8.97 -13.78 -16.75
C PHE A 49 -10.13 -13.71 -17.76
N GLY A 50 -10.86 -14.81 -18.02
CA GLY A 50 -11.91 -14.87 -19.03
C GLY A 50 -13.16 -14.02 -18.76
N SER A 51 -13.28 -13.43 -17.56
CA SER A 51 -14.31 -12.45 -17.23
C SER A 51 -13.95 -11.01 -17.61
N SER A 52 -12.68 -10.74 -17.96
CA SER A 52 -12.18 -9.40 -18.31
C SER A 52 -11.50 -9.32 -19.69
N LEU A 53 -11.04 -10.45 -20.25
CA LEU A 53 -10.43 -10.55 -21.57
C LEU A 53 -11.12 -11.62 -22.43
N ALA A 54 -11.33 -11.30 -23.71
CA ALA A 54 -11.74 -12.27 -24.73
C ALA A 54 -10.57 -13.18 -25.16
N ILE A 55 -10.15 -14.10 -24.28
CA ILE A 55 -8.93 -14.93 -24.45
C ILE A 55 -8.95 -15.76 -25.75
N ASP A 56 -10.06 -16.44 -26.08
CA ASP A 56 -10.13 -17.32 -27.25
C ASP A 56 -9.84 -16.60 -28.60
N PRO A 57 -10.53 -15.50 -28.97
CA PRO A 57 -10.20 -14.76 -30.19
C PRO A 57 -8.84 -14.07 -30.09
N ALA A 58 -8.42 -13.59 -28.92
CA ALA A 58 -7.13 -12.91 -28.77
C ALA A 58 -5.94 -13.86 -28.98
N VAL A 59 -5.97 -15.07 -28.41
CA VAL A 59 -4.94 -16.09 -28.66
C VAL A 59 -4.95 -16.53 -30.13
N SER A 60 -6.13 -16.69 -30.73
CA SER A 60 -6.28 -17.03 -32.15
C SER A 60 -5.66 -15.98 -33.08
N GLU A 61 -5.83 -14.69 -32.75
CA GLU A 61 -5.28 -13.56 -33.50
C GLU A 61 -3.77 -13.41 -33.30
N LEU A 62 -3.25 -13.58 -32.09
CA LEU A 62 -1.81 -13.57 -31.81
C LEU A 62 -1.07 -14.71 -32.51
N LEU A 63 -1.71 -15.87 -32.70
CA LEU A 63 -1.22 -16.96 -33.55
C LEU A 63 -1.23 -16.55 -35.04
N ARG A 64 -2.29 -15.89 -35.51
CA ARG A 64 -2.42 -15.40 -36.89
C ARG A 64 -1.39 -14.33 -37.25
N GLU A 65 -1.00 -13.50 -36.29
CA GLU A 65 0.11 -12.54 -36.41
C GLU A 65 1.52 -13.14 -36.18
N GLY A 66 1.63 -14.42 -35.80
CA GLY A 66 2.93 -15.06 -35.51
C GLY A 66 3.64 -14.53 -34.26
N LEU A 67 2.91 -13.87 -33.35
CA LEU A 67 3.45 -13.30 -32.10
C LEU A 67 3.62 -14.37 -31.00
N ILE A 68 2.92 -15.49 -31.12
CA ILE A 68 3.02 -16.65 -30.23
C ILE A 68 3.04 -17.95 -31.03
N GLN A 69 3.59 -19.01 -30.44
CA GLN A 69 3.62 -20.36 -31.01
C GLN A 69 3.37 -21.40 -29.92
N ALA A 70 2.87 -22.59 -30.28
CA ALA A 70 2.64 -23.67 -29.33
C ALA A 70 3.97 -24.23 -28.81
N LYS A 71 4.10 -24.43 -27.49
CA LYS A 71 5.28 -25.07 -26.89
C LYS A 71 5.30 -26.55 -27.28
N SER A 72 6.29 -26.98 -28.05
CA SER A 72 6.45 -28.39 -28.41
C SER A 72 7.11 -29.17 -27.26
N ALA A 73 6.57 -30.36 -26.96
CA ALA A 73 7.03 -31.20 -25.83
C ALA A 73 8.43 -31.82 -26.01
N ALA A 74 9.17 -31.45 -27.06
CA ALA A 74 10.53 -31.93 -27.33
C ALA A 74 11.61 -31.10 -26.63
N ALA A 75 11.31 -29.87 -26.21
CA ALA A 75 12.31 -28.95 -25.64
C ALA A 75 12.68 -29.26 -24.17
N ASP A 76 11.74 -29.81 -23.39
CA ASP A 76 11.93 -30.00 -21.94
C ASP A 76 12.92 -31.14 -21.61
N ALA A 77 13.20 -32.03 -22.56
CA ALA A 77 14.13 -33.16 -22.37
C ALA A 77 15.60 -32.72 -22.21
N SER A 78 16.04 -31.66 -22.89
CA SER A 78 17.43 -31.16 -22.78
C SER A 78 17.63 -30.23 -21.58
N ALA A 79 16.57 -29.62 -21.05
CA ALA A 79 16.66 -28.78 -19.85
C ALA A 79 16.83 -29.62 -18.58
N ALA A 80 16.13 -30.76 -18.49
CA ALA A 80 16.15 -31.62 -17.30
C ALA A 80 17.50 -32.33 -17.04
N MET A 81 18.36 -32.48 -18.05
CA MET A 81 19.70 -33.08 -17.89
C MET A 81 20.77 -32.11 -17.38
N LEU A 82 20.46 -30.83 -17.18
CA LEU A 82 21.43 -29.78 -16.79
C LEU A 82 21.22 -29.25 -15.35
N THR A 83 20.38 -29.89 -14.55
CA THR A 83 20.03 -29.46 -13.18
C THR A 83 20.00 -30.63 -12.18
N ALA A 84 20.73 -31.71 -12.44
CA ALA A 84 21.03 -32.73 -11.44
C ALA A 84 22.36 -32.39 -10.75
N GLU A 85 22.38 -32.40 -9.42
CA GLU A 85 23.63 -32.31 -8.64
C GLU A 85 24.42 -33.62 -8.77
N PRO A 86 25.77 -33.58 -8.83
CA PRO A 86 26.58 -34.78 -8.97
C PRO A 86 26.68 -35.57 -7.66
N ASP A 87 26.62 -36.90 -7.78
CA ASP A 87 26.97 -37.85 -6.71
C ASP A 87 28.48 -37.73 -6.38
N PRO A 88 28.92 -37.75 -5.10
CA PRO A 88 30.31 -37.43 -4.75
C PRO A 88 31.35 -38.54 -5.03
N ASP A 89 30.94 -39.71 -5.55
CA ASP A 89 31.76 -40.93 -5.66
C ASP A 89 32.12 -41.32 -7.13
N ASP A 90 32.33 -40.36 -8.05
CA ASP A 90 32.73 -40.64 -9.45
C ASP A 90 34.10 -40.01 -9.85
N GLU A 91 35.18 -40.80 -9.77
CA GLU A 91 36.56 -40.40 -10.11
C GLU A 91 36.80 -40.30 -11.65
N ALA A 92 36.10 -39.39 -12.34
CA ALA A 92 36.12 -39.34 -13.81
C ALA A 92 36.18 -37.93 -14.46
N ALA A 93 36.68 -36.89 -13.76
CA ALA A 93 36.61 -35.49 -14.25
C ALA A 93 37.90 -34.63 -14.13
N GLU A 94 39.10 -35.22 -14.01
CA GLU A 94 40.34 -34.44 -14.19
C GLU A 94 40.54 -34.01 -15.66
N SER A 95 40.05 -32.82 -16.04
CA SER A 95 40.83 -31.80 -16.80
C SER A 95 39.96 -30.67 -17.37
N LEU A 96 40.14 -29.45 -16.85
CA LEU A 96 40.42 -28.23 -17.64
C LEU A 96 40.62 -27.01 -16.71
N LEU A 97 41.87 -26.58 -16.57
CA LEU A 97 42.24 -25.36 -15.85
C LEU A 97 41.94 -24.09 -16.67
N VAL A 98 41.32 -23.09 -16.04
CA VAL A 98 41.51 -21.68 -16.39
C VAL A 98 41.76 -20.91 -15.10
N VAL A 99 42.91 -20.24 -15.01
CA VAL A 99 43.34 -19.46 -13.85
C VAL A 99 42.81 -18.03 -13.96
N VAL A 100 42.21 -17.53 -12.88
CA VAL A 100 42.03 -16.08 -12.64
C VAL A 100 42.49 -15.79 -11.20
N GLU A 101 43.20 -14.68 -11.03
CA GLU A 101 44.02 -14.37 -9.85
C GLU A 101 43.24 -13.57 -8.79
N ALA A 102 43.50 -13.82 -7.50
CA ALA A 102 42.76 -13.23 -6.38
C ALA A 102 43.53 -12.05 -5.73
N PRO A 103 42.92 -10.86 -5.55
CA PRO A 103 43.50 -9.77 -4.78
C PRO A 103 43.64 -10.09 -3.27
N PRO A 104 44.63 -9.49 -2.56
CA PRO A 104 44.96 -9.88 -1.19
C PRO A 104 44.01 -9.33 -0.12
N GLU A 105 43.94 -10.07 0.98
CA GLU A 105 43.16 -9.78 2.19
C GLU A 105 43.84 -8.71 3.07
N ALA A 106 43.05 -7.92 3.82
CA ALA A 106 43.52 -6.87 4.71
C ALA A 106 43.05 -7.14 6.16
N PRO A 107 43.81 -6.73 7.19
CA PRO A 107 43.76 -7.37 8.51
C PRO A 107 42.56 -6.97 9.39
N ALA A 108 42.27 -7.83 10.36
CA ALA A 108 41.26 -7.61 11.39
C ALA A 108 41.50 -6.36 12.25
N VAL A 109 40.41 -5.79 12.76
CA VAL A 109 40.41 -4.66 13.70
C VAL A 109 39.90 -5.15 15.05
N GLU A 110 40.46 -4.61 16.13
CA GLU A 110 40.16 -4.99 17.51
C GLU A 110 38.70 -4.71 17.89
N VAL A 111 38.08 -5.65 18.61
CA VAL A 111 36.85 -5.39 19.37
C VAL A 111 37.25 -4.71 20.67
N ILE A 112 36.82 -3.48 20.88
CA ILE A 112 37.03 -2.75 22.14
C ILE A 112 35.85 -3.04 23.06
N ASP A 113 36.12 -3.69 24.20
CA ASP A 113 35.15 -3.80 25.29
C ASP A 113 34.79 -2.40 25.82
N VAL A 114 33.49 -2.13 25.94
CA VAL A 114 32.96 -0.97 26.68
C VAL A 114 31.95 -1.49 27.70
N ALA A 115 32.19 -1.13 28.97
CA ALA A 115 31.60 -1.76 30.13
C ALA A 115 30.09 -1.56 30.28
N GLU A 116 29.48 -2.46 31.06
CA GLU A 116 28.21 -2.25 31.74
C GLU A 116 28.21 -0.92 32.52
N VAL A 117 27.04 -0.29 32.60
CA VAL A 117 26.76 0.80 33.54
C VAL A 117 25.44 0.49 34.23
N ASP A 118 25.53 -0.05 35.44
CA ASP A 118 24.41 -0.08 36.38
C ASP A 118 24.00 1.35 36.77
N THR A 119 22.70 1.60 36.79
CA THR A 119 22.10 2.63 37.66
C THR A 119 20.74 2.13 38.18
N ASP A 120 20.70 1.76 39.46
CA ASP A 120 19.48 1.37 40.16
C ASP A 120 18.57 2.57 40.51
N GLU A 121 17.28 2.27 40.54
CA GLU A 121 16.22 2.76 41.44
C GLU A 121 16.43 4.08 42.24
N VAL A 122 15.53 5.06 42.03
CA VAL A 122 14.77 5.69 43.15
C VAL A 122 13.38 6.22 42.73
N ALA A 123 12.42 6.13 43.67
CA ALA A 123 11.28 7.03 43.89
C ALA A 123 10.03 7.00 42.96
N ALA A 124 9.03 6.21 43.38
CA ALA A 124 7.62 6.32 42.96
C ALA A 124 6.89 7.54 43.58
N GLY A 125 5.70 7.92 43.05
CA GLY A 125 4.92 9.00 43.67
C GLY A 125 3.54 9.37 43.08
N ALA A 126 2.53 8.48 43.23
CA ALA A 126 1.08 8.76 43.06
C ALA A 126 0.59 9.20 41.65
N GLY A 127 -0.70 9.05 41.31
CA GLY A 127 -1.80 8.40 42.04
C GLY A 127 -3.07 8.32 41.17
N ALA A 128 -3.88 7.29 41.37
CA ALA A 128 -5.10 7.06 40.58
C ALA A 128 -6.32 7.77 41.19
N GLN A 129 -7.14 8.41 40.34
CA GLN A 129 -8.55 8.62 40.63
C GLN A 129 -9.41 8.26 39.40
N SER A 130 -10.48 7.51 39.65
CA SER A 130 -11.51 7.22 38.67
C SER A 130 -12.55 8.35 38.70
N VAL A 131 -13.02 8.75 37.52
CA VAL A 131 -14.33 9.39 37.37
C VAL A 131 -15.20 8.47 36.52
N LYS A 132 -16.45 8.33 36.95
CA LYS A 132 -17.50 7.50 36.38
C LYS A 132 -18.78 8.34 36.52
N ASP A 133 -19.61 8.31 35.49
CA ASP A 133 -20.97 8.86 35.32
C ASP A 133 -21.04 9.67 34.00
N GLU A 134 -22.17 9.80 33.31
CA GLU A 134 -23.53 9.32 33.62
C GLU A 134 -24.26 8.82 32.35
N ARG A 135 -25.33 8.03 32.52
CA ARG A 135 -26.26 7.66 31.43
C ARG A 135 -27.35 8.72 31.34
N ILE A 136 -27.61 9.26 30.15
CA ILE A 136 -28.81 10.05 29.87
C ILE A 136 -29.52 9.48 28.64
N GLU A 137 -30.72 8.96 28.86
CA GLU A 137 -31.76 8.76 27.84
C GLU A 137 -32.82 9.86 28.02
N PRO A 138 -33.50 10.27 26.95
CA PRO A 138 -34.86 10.81 27.07
C PRO A 138 -35.87 10.02 26.22
N GLU A 139 -37.02 9.70 26.82
CA GLU A 139 -38.21 9.21 26.12
C GLU A 139 -39.03 10.37 25.51
N GLY A 140 -39.96 10.02 24.61
CA GLY A 140 -41.06 10.90 24.18
C GLY A 140 -40.81 11.66 22.85
N GLU A 141 -41.84 11.94 22.04
CA GLU A 141 -43.22 11.43 22.05
C GLU A 141 -43.84 11.58 20.65
N ILE A 142 -44.89 10.83 20.31
CA ILE A 142 -45.55 10.88 18.99
C ILE A 142 -46.80 11.75 19.05
N PRO A 143 -46.89 12.78 18.20
CA PRO A 143 -48.15 13.28 17.67
C PRO A 143 -48.20 13.11 16.15
N GLY A 144 -49.40 12.85 15.62
CA GLY A 144 -49.69 12.99 14.20
C GLY A 144 -51.16 13.33 14.01
N LEU A 145 -51.50 13.98 12.90
CA LEU A 145 -52.78 13.88 12.19
C LEU A 145 -52.78 14.79 10.93
N ASP A 146 -53.56 14.33 9.95
CA ASP A 146 -54.28 15.05 8.90
C ASP A 146 -53.61 15.70 7.66
N GLU A 147 -54.43 15.63 6.61
CA GLU A 147 -54.33 16.02 5.20
C GLU A 147 -54.63 17.54 5.02
N PRO A 148 -54.43 18.20 3.84
CA PRO A 148 -55.18 17.84 2.61
C PRO A 148 -54.54 18.10 1.22
N ILE A 149 -54.98 17.29 0.25
CA ILE A 149 -55.52 17.63 -1.10
C ILE A 149 -55.04 18.92 -1.80
N ASP A 150 -54.59 18.78 -3.05
CA ASP A 150 -54.99 19.67 -4.16
C ASP A 150 -55.16 18.86 -5.48
N PRO A 151 -56.24 19.02 -6.28
CA PRO A 151 -56.50 18.20 -7.46
C PRO A 151 -56.70 18.97 -8.78
N ASP A 152 -56.11 18.49 -9.89
CA ASP A 152 -56.59 18.85 -11.24
C ASP A 152 -56.21 17.79 -12.30
N GLY A 153 -56.97 17.65 -13.40
CA GLY A 153 -56.68 16.59 -14.40
C GLY A 153 -57.61 16.36 -15.61
N VAL A 154 -58.88 16.78 -15.56
CA VAL A 154 -59.80 16.86 -16.73
C VAL A 154 -60.26 15.51 -17.37
N GLN A 155 -61.29 15.54 -18.24
CA GLN A 155 -62.12 14.42 -18.71
C GLN A 155 -62.06 14.18 -20.26
N GLU A 156 -62.68 13.05 -20.67
CA GLU A 156 -63.21 12.57 -21.99
C GLU A 156 -63.52 13.62 -23.11
N PRO A 157 -63.67 13.27 -24.44
CA PRO A 157 -64.39 12.08 -24.97
C PRO A 157 -64.12 11.47 -26.40
N VAL A 158 -64.53 10.19 -26.60
CA VAL A 158 -65.31 9.55 -27.73
C VAL A 158 -64.83 9.58 -29.23
N VAL A 159 -65.32 8.59 -30.03
CA VAL A 159 -65.21 8.33 -31.51
C VAL A 159 -63.99 7.47 -31.95
N GLY A 160 -64.07 6.47 -32.86
CA GLY A 160 -65.20 5.82 -33.59
C GLY A 160 -64.74 4.95 -34.81
N GLU A 161 -65.55 3.97 -35.26
CA GLU A 161 -65.41 3.05 -36.43
C GLU A 161 -64.11 2.19 -36.56
N SER A 162 -63.99 1.10 -37.34
CA SER A 162 -64.83 0.15 -38.14
C SER A 162 -63.94 -1.10 -38.44
N GLU A 163 -64.30 -2.32 -38.85
CA GLU A 163 -65.47 -3.19 -39.05
C GLU A 163 -64.92 -4.50 -39.72
N ARG A 164 -65.74 -5.57 -39.85
CA ARG A 164 -65.49 -6.88 -40.54
C ARG A 164 -64.76 -7.97 -39.70
N ASP A 165 -65.16 -9.24 -39.71
CA ASP A 165 -66.38 -9.86 -40.30
C ASP A 165 -66.83 -11.17 -39.58
N LYS A 166 -68.01 -11.70 -39.95
CA LYS A 166 -68.68 -12.93 -39.43
C LYS A 166 -68.68 -14.06 -40.50
N PRO A 167 -69.03 -15.36 -40.24
CA PRO A 167 -70.19 -15.96 -39.50
C PRO A 167 -69.78 -16.95 -38.36
N ILE A 168 -70.61 -17.40 -37.40
CA ILE A 168 -72.01 -17.94 -37.35
C ILE A 168 -72.14 -19.41 -37.81
N THR A 169 -73.08 -20.16 -37.19
CA THR A 169 -73.50 -21.58 -37.35
C THR A 169 -72.91 -22.48 -36.24
N ASP A 170 -73.66 -23.17 -35.36
CA ASP A 170 -75.12 -23.27 -35.16
C ASP A 170 -75.51 -23.58 -33.68
N GLU A 171 -76.81 -23.79 -33.41
CA GLU A 171 -77.48 -24.05 -32.11
C GLU A 171 -78.17 -25.46 -32.08
N PRO A 172 -79.22 -25.79 -31.27
CA PRO A 172 -79.42 -25.85 -29.79
C PRO A 172 -79.97 -27.26 -29.36
N PRO A 173 -80.86 -27.51 -28.36
CA PRO A 173 -81.24 -26.89 -27.07
C PRO A 173 -80.92 -27.89 -25.87
N ALA A 174 -81.68 -28.25 -24.81
CA ALA A 174 -83.00 -27.89 -24.25
C ALA A 174 -83.22 -28.24 -22.75
N LEU A 175 -83.75 -27.28 -21.98
CA LEU A 175 -84.95 -27.32 -21.09
C LEU A 175 -85.31 -28.49 -20.11
N VAL A 176 -85.34 -28.15 -18.80
CA VAL A 176 -86.36 -28.52 -17.75
C VAL A 176 -86.39 -30.04 -17.36
N VAL A 177 -86.81 -30.58 -16.19
CA VAL A 177 -87.83 -30.24 -15.15
C VAL A 177 -87.36 -30.62 -13.72
N SER A 178 -87.94 -30.00 -12.69
CA SER A 178 -87.88 -30.48 -11.29
C SER A 178 -88.71 -31.77 -11.07
N PRO A 179 -88.52 -32.46 -9.93
CA PRO A 179 -89.66 -32.49 -8.99
C PRO A 179 -89.26 -32.21 -7.53
N ARG A 180 -90.28 -31.93 -6.70
CA ARG A 180 -90.17 -31.74 -5.23
C ARG A 180 -90.94 -32.85 -4.50
N LEU A 181 -90.44 -33.22 -3.33
CA LEU A 181 -91.08 -33.98 -2.23
C LEU A 181 -91.66 -35.36 -2.57
N GLY A 182 -90.93 -36.40 -2.14
CA GLY A 182 -91.47 -37.67 -1.66
C GLY A 182 -90.96 -37.89 -0.22
N ASP A 183 -91.74 -38.52 0.65
CA ASP A 183 -91.65 -38.29 2.10
C ASP A 183 -90.95 -39.41 2.92
N SER A 184 -90.61 -39.05 4.16
CA SER A 184 -90.40 -39.90 5.35
C SER A 184 -89.06 -40.65 5.55
N THR A 185 -88.34 -40.18 6.57
CA THR A 185 -87.52 -40.96 7.52
C THR A 185 -86.42 -41.92 7.02
N ARG A 186 -85.16 -41.55 7.27
CA ARG A 186 -84.27 -42.28 8.23
C ARG A 186 -82.92 -41.57 8.48
N GLY A 187 -82.43 -41.73 9.71
CA GLY A 187 -81.00 -41.79 10.07
C GLY A 187 -80.08 -40.64 9.67
N GLY A 188 -79.80 -39.71 10.59
CA GLY A 188 -78.73 -38.74 10.40
C GLY A 188 -77.34 -39.39 10.49
N MET A 189 -76.63 -39.51 9.35
CA MET A 189 -75.20 -39.89 9.35
C MET A 189 -74.37 -39.25 8.21
N ILE A 190 -74.87 -38.19 7.56
CA ILE A 190 -74.18 -37.50 6.45
C ILE A 190 -73.66 -36.11 6.85
N ALA A 191 -74.29 -35.44 7.81
CA ALA A 191 -73.88 -34.10 8.26
C ALA A 191 -72.48 -34.04 8.91
N LEU A 192 -71.97 -35.16 9.44
CA LEU A 192 -70.68 -35.20 10.12
C LEU A 192 -69.50 -35.11 9.13
N GLY A 193 -69.58 -35.79 7.98
CA GLY A 193 -68.51 -35.82 6.98
C GLY A 193 -68.19 -34.44 6.41
N PHE A 194 -69.23 -33.73 5.93
CA PHE A 194 -69.06 -32.38 5.38
C PHE A 194 -68.53 -31.37 6.41
N PHE A 195 -68.91 -31.49 7.69
CA PHE A 195 -68.39 -30.59 8.72
C PHE A 195 -66.92 -30.90 9.05
N VAL A 196 -66.55 -32.17 9.17
CA VAL A 196 -65.16 -32.58 9.40
C VAL A 196 -64.26 -32.20 8.22
N GLU A 197 -64.67 -32.41 6.97
CA GLU A 197 -63.88 -32.04 5.79
C GLU A 197 -63.69 -30.52 5.67
N ARG A 198 -64.73 -29.74 5.98
CA ARG A 198 -64.67 -28.27 6.08
C ARG A 198 -63.70 -27.82 7.17
N LEU A 199 -63.70 -28.48 8.33
CA LEU A 199 -62.82 -28.17 9.46
C LEU A 199 -61.36 -28.50 9.13
N TRP A 200 -61.09 -29.68 8.56
CA TRP A 200 -59.75 -30.11 8.17
C TRP A 200 -59.17 -29.24 7.05
N ARG A 201 -59.96 -28.80 6.06
CA ARG A 201 -59.49 -27.87 5.02
C ARG A 201 -59.17 -26.46 5.56
N GLY A 202 -59.74 -26.07 6.70
CA GLY A 202 -59.36 -24.84 7.43
C GLY A 202 -58.13 -25.03 8.34
N LEU A 203 -58.00 -26.20 8.98
CA LEU A 203 -56.89 -26.51 9.88
C LEU A 203 -55.60 -26.93 9.16
N LEU A 204 -55.67 -27.54 7.97
CA LEU A 204 -54.48 -27.95 7.21
C LEU A 204 -53.48 -26.82 6.94
N PRO A 205 -53.87 -25.62 6.45
CA PRO A 205 -52.93 -24.52 6.25
C PRO A 205 -52.37 -23.97 7.56
N ILE A 206 -53.15 -23.99 8.67
CA ILE A 206 -52.67 -23.55 9.99
C ILE A 206 -51.68 -24.57 10.56
N ALA A 207 -51.96 -25.87 10.44
CA ALA A 207 -51.05 -26.93 10.83
C ALA A 207 -49.78 -26.95 9.97
N ALA A 208 -49.89 -26.68 8.66
CA ALA A 208 -48.74 -26.53 7.78
C ALA A 208 -47.92 -25.27 8.11
N PHE A 209 -48.56 -24.14 8.42
CA PHE A 209 -47.88 -22.91 8.84
C PHE A 209 -47.21 -23.07 10.21
N LEU A 210 -47.83 -23.79 11.15
CA LEU A 210 -47.21 -24.17 12.43
C LEU A 210 -46.12 -25.23 12.27
N LEU A 211 -46.22 -26.14 11.30
CA LEU A 211 -45.15 -27.10 10.98
C LEU A 211 -43.95 -26.41 10.33
N ILE A 212 -44.19 -25.50 9.37
CA ILE A 212 -43.15 -24.68 8.74
C ILE A 212 -42.54 -23.74 9.79
N GLY A 213 -43.37 -23.09 10.63
CA GLY A 213 -42.92 -22.28 11.76
C GLY A 213 -42.08 -23.08 12.75
N ALA A 214 -42.52 -24.27 13.14
CA ALA A 214 -41.76 -25.18 14.00
C ALA A 214 -40.50 -25.72 13.34
N LEU A 215 -40.47 -25.89 12.02
CA LEU A 215 -39.29 -26.34 11.26
C LEU A 215 -38.27 -25.20 11.05
N VAL A 216 -38.73 -23.95 10.89
CA VAL A 216 -37.89 -22.74 10.91
C VAL A 216 -37.34 -22.49 12.33
N VAL A 217 -38.18 -22.61 13.36
CA VAL A 217 -37.76 -22.54 14.76
C VAL A 217 -36.82 -23.68 15.13
N ALA A 218 -37.03 -24.90 14.62
CA ALA A 218 -36.11 -26.02 14.80
C ALA A 218 -34.79 -25.79 14.03
N ALA A 219 -34.81 -25.22 12.81
CA ALA A 219 -33.60 -24.84 12.10
C ALA A 219 -32.80 -23.73 12.83
N PHE A 220 -33.48 -22.92 13.66
CA PHE A 220 -32.84 -21.95 14.56
C PHE A 220 -32.36 -22.56 15.89
N LEU A 221 -33.07 -23.53 16.48
CA LEU A 221 -32.82 -24.06 17.83
C LEU A 221 -32.09 -25.42 17.89
N LEU A 222 -32.09 -26.21 16.82
CA LEU A 222 -31.31 -27.45 16.74
C LEU A 222 -29.79 -27.19 16.71
N PRO A 223 -29.25 -26.23 15.94
CA PRO A 223 -27.80 -26.02 15.85
C PRO A 223 -27.17 -25.71 17.21
N GLU A 224 -27.83 -24.92 18.05
CA GLU A 224 -27.34 -24.57 19.40
C GLU A 224 -27.13 -25.78 20.33
N ARG A 225 -27.80 -26.91 20.09
CA ARG A 225 -27.53 -28.15 20.86
C ARG A 225 -26.16 -28.76 20.55
N TYR A 226 -25.65 -28.51 19.35
CA TYR A 226 -24.35 -29.00 18.87
C TYR A 226 -23.23 -27.95 19.07
N ARG A 227 -23.50 -26.85 19.80
CA ARG A 227 -22.52 -25.79 20.10
C ARG A 227 -21.21 -26.38 20.62
N ALA A 228 -21.25 -27.23 21.65
CA ALA A 228 -20.06 -27.81 22.26
C ALA A 228 -19.29 -28.75 21.31
N ASP A 229 -19.97 -29.46 20.42
CA ASP A 229 -19.34 -30.32 19.42
C ASP A 229 -18.62 -29.48 18.35
N VAL A 230 -19.24 -28.37 17.91
CA VAL A 230 -18.64 -27.42 16.95
C VAL A 230 -17.47 -26.66 17.58
N GLU A 231 -17.60 -26.16 18.81
CA GLU A 231 -16.50 -25.54 19.57
C GLU A 231 -15.34 -26.53 19.73
N SER A 232 -15.59 -27.79 20.06
CA SER A 232 -14.57 -28.84 20.15
C SER A 232 -13.90 -29.14 18.81
N ALA A 233 -14.68 -29.27 17.72
CA ALA A 233 -14.15 -29.56 16.39
C ALA A 233 -13.26 -28.42 15.86
N MET A 234 -13.70 -27.16 16.02
CA MET A 234 -12.90 -25.99 15.67
C MET A 234 -11.64 -25.89 16.54
N SER A 235 -11.76 -26.15 17.84
CA SER A 235 -10.62 -26.10 18.76
C SER A 235 -9.56 -27.17 18.46
N ASN A 236 -9.99 -28.35 17.98
CA ASN A 236 -9.08 -29.40 17.52
C ASN A 236 -8.35 -29.02 16.21
N GLN A 237 -9.02 -28.33 15.28
CA GLN A 237 -8.39 -27.86 14.04
C GLN A 237 -7.39 -26.72 14.28
N LEU A 238 -7.77 -25.69 15.03
CA LEU A 238 -6.92 -24.55 15.35
C LEU A 238 -5.88 -24.86 16.43
N GLY A 239 -6.09 -25.92 17.22
CA GLY A 239 -5.19 -26.31 18.31
C GLY A 239 -5.27 -25.44 19.56
N THR A 240 -6.33 -24.64 19.67
CA THR A 240 -6.58 -23.67 20.75
C THR A 240 -8.09 -23.50 20.91
N SER A 241 -8.57 -23.17 22.12
CA SER A 241 -9.99 -23.07 22.41
C SER A 241 -10.66 -21.91 21.67
N VAL A 242 -11.75 -22.25 20.96
CA VAL A 242 -12.60 -21.31 20.23
C VAL A 242 -13.96 -21.25 20.91
N ARG A 243 -14.52 -20.04 21.07
CA ARG A 243 -15.93 -19.84 21.46
C ARG A 243 -16.64 -18.91 20.49
N PHE A 244 -17.97 -18.99 20.49
CA PHE A 244 -18.83 -18.08 19.73
C PHE A 244 -20.09 -17.68 20.50
N GLY A 245 -20.65 -16.52 20.15
CA GLY A 245 -21.87 -15.98 20.77
C GLY A 245 -23.10 -16.83 20.47
N GLY A 246 -23.34 -17.14 19.20
CA GLY A 246 -24.49 -17.92 18.73
C GLY A 246 -24.20 -18.74 17.47
N LEU A 247 -24.98 -19.79 17.26
CA LEU A 247 -24.89 -20.71 16.13
C LEU A 247 -26.28 -20.93 15.51
N ARG A 248 -26.45 -20.53 14.25
CA ARG A 248 -27.72 -20.63 13.49
C ARG A 248 -27.52 -21.29 12.13
N ALA A 249 -28.53 -22.02 11.66
CA ALA A 249 -28.56 -22.44 10.26
C ALA A 249 -28.77 -21.21 9.35
N SER A 250 -28.10 -21.18 8.21
CA SER A 250 -28.23 -20.13 7.20
C SER A 250 -28.36 -20.73 5.81
N PHE A 251 -29.23 -20.16 4.98
CA PHE A 251 -29.39 -20.59 3.59
C PHE A 251 -28.37 -19.93 2.65
N ALA A 252 -27.56 -18.99 3.15
CA ALA A 252 -26.40 -18.47 2.45
C ALA A 252 -25.44 -19.61 2.04
N GLY A 253 -24.90 -19.57 0.83
CA GLY A 253 -23.98 -20.60 0.32
C GLY A 253 -24.61 -21.98 0.04
N GLY A 254 -25.94 -22.11 0.05
CA GLY A 254 -26.61 -23.39 -0.22
C GLY A 254 -26.82 -24.28 1.02
N GLY A 255 -26.94 -23.67 2.20
CA GLY A 255 -27.07 -24.37 3.48
C GLY A 255 -25.73 -24.42 4.20
N SER A 256 -25.51 -23.43 5.06
CA SER A 256 -24.30 -23.25 5.88
C SER A 256 -24.65 -23.14 7.36
N LEU A 257 -23.67 -23.42 8.22
CA LEU A 257 -23.74 -23.09 9.64
C LEU A 257 -23.11 -21.71 9.85
N GLN A 258 -23.86 -20.80 10.46
CA GLN A 258 -23.40 -19.45 10.74
C GLN A 258 -23.16 -19.26 12.23
N LEU A 259 -21.93 -18.85 12.55
CA LEU A 259 -21.46 -18.52 13.88
C LEU A 259 -21.37 -16.99 14.00
N SER A 260 -21.72 -16.44 15.16
CA SER A 260 -21.60 -15.00 15.45
C SER A 260 -20.63 -14.74 16.61
N ASP A 261 -19.90 -13.63 16.54
CA ASP A 261 -18.93 -13.18 17.56
C ASP A 261 -17.95 -14.29 17.97
N VAL A 262 -17.21 -14.81 16.98
CA VAL A 262 -16.23 -15.89 17.16
C VAL A 262 -14.92 -15.33 17.70
N ARG A 263 -14.40 -15.96 18.75
CA ARG A 263 -13.21 -15.52 19.49
C ARG A 263 -12.31 -16.71 19.79
N VAL A 264 -10.99 -16.50 19.75
CA VAL A 264 -9.97 -17.50 20.08
C VAL A 264 -9.38 -17.15 21.44
N GLU A 265 -9.44 -18.05 22.43
CA GLU A 265 -9.05 -17.71 23.81
C GLU A 265 -7.54 -17.40 23.94
N ALA A 266 -6.68 -18.07 23.18
CA ALA A 266 -5.25 -17.79 23.16
C ALA A 266 -4.87 -16.53 22.34
N ILE A 267 -5.84 -15.91 21.64
CA ILE A 267 -5.63 -14.70 20.84
C ILE A 267 -6.81 -13.72 21.07
N PRO A 268 -6.94 -13.11 22.27
CA PRO A 268 -8.10 -12.26 22.61
C PRO A 268 -8.24 -11.00 21.74
N SER A 269 -7.15 -10.57 21.09
CA SER A 269 -7.14 -9.47 20.13
C SER A 269 -7.75 -9.85 18.77
N LEU A 270 -8.00 -11.12 18.47
CA LEU A 270 -8.64 -11.57 17.23
C LEU A 270 -10.14 -11.78 17.42
N ARG A 271 -10.96 -11.13 16.59
CA ARG A 271 -12.43 -11.24 16.63
C ARG A 271 -13.04 -11.30 15.23
N ALA A 272 -13.88 -12.31 15.00
CA ALA A 272 -14.67 -12.42 13.77
C ALA A 272 -16.16 -12.14 14.06
N SER A 273 -16.76 -11.18 13.35
CA SER A 273 -18.14 -10.76 13.62
C SER A 273 -19.16 -11.83 13.20
N GLU A 274 -19.00 -12.39 12.00
CA GLU A 274 -19.75 -13.54 11.49
C GLU A 274 -18.84 -14.50 10.70
N VAL A 275 -19.02 -15.80 10.92
CA VAL A 275 -18.32 -16.88 10.21
C VAL A 275 -19.34 -17.87 9.67
N TYR A 276 -19.25 -18.19 8.38
CA TYR A 276 -20.12 -19.13 7.67
C TYR A 276 -19.30 -20.37 7.30
N LEU A 277 -19.68 -21.53 7.84
CA LEU A 277 -19.14 -22.83 7.45
C LEU A 277 -20.01 -23.39 6.32
N ILE A 278 -19.50 -23.35 5.09
CA ILE A 278 -20.21 -23.77 3.88
C ILE A 278 -19.68 -25.17 3.47
N PRO A 279 -20.48 -26.25 3.57
CA PRO A 279 -20.06 -27.58 3.15
C PRO A 279 -19.98 -27.69 1.62
N ASP A 280 -18.93 -28.34 1.11
CA ASP A 280 -18.93 -28.87 -0.25
C ASP A 280 -19.85 -30.10 -0.27
N TRP A 281 -21.15 -29.87 -0.44
CA TRP A 281 -22.16 -30.92 -0.49
C TRP A 281 -21.88 -31.95 -1.59
N PRO A 282 -21.52 -31.57 -2.85
CA PRO A 282 -21.16 -32.53 -3.90
C PRO A 282 -19.95 -33.43 -3.59
N ALA A 283 -18.94 -32.95 -2.86
CA ALA A 283 -17.82 -33.81 -2.44
C ALA A 283 -18.17 -34.62 -1.19
N SER A 284 -18.67 -33.97 -0.14
CA SER A 284 -18.90 -34.59 1.18
C SER A 284 -19.92 -35.73 1.12
N LEU A 285 -20.93 -35.64 0.25
CA LEU A 285 -21.92 -36.71 0.02
C LEU A 285 -21.39 -37.89 -0.80
N ARG A 286 -20.19 -37.80 -1.40
CA ARG A 286 -19.59 -38.86 -2.24
C ARG A 286 -18.31 -39.46 -1.66
N ALA A 287 -17.48 -38.63 -1.03
CA ALA A 287 -16.11 -38.97 -0.66
C ALA A 287 -15.95 -39.46 0.80
N VAL A 288 -16.96 -39.29 1.65
CA VAL A 288 -16.92 -39.48 3.11
C VAL A 288 -16.00 -38.47 3.84
N ASP A 289 -14.97 -37.95 3.18
CA ASP A 289 -14.23 -36.75 3.61
C ASP A 289 -15.14 -35.52 3.66
N TRP A 290 -15.31 -34.96 4.87
CA TRP A 290 -16.05 -33.72 5.10
C TRP A 290 -15.21 -32.51 4.67
N ARG A 291 -15.71 -31.71 3.73
CA ARG A 291 -15.02 -30.53 3.18
C ARG A 291 -15.82 -29.26 3.38
N VAL A 292 -15.16 -28.20 3.86
CA VAL A 292 -15.77 -26.91 4.22
C VAL A 292 -14.97 -25.76 3.62
N THR A 293 -15.67 -24.81 3.01
CA THR A 293 -15.18 -23.45 2.79
C THR A 293 -15.61 -22.58 3.96
N VAL A 294 -14.64 -21.92 4.61
CA VAL A 294 -14.90 -21.02 5.73
C VAL A 294 -14.98 -19.59 5.19
N LYS A 295 -16.12 -18.92 5.33
CA LYS A 295 -16.29 -17.53 4.87
C LYS A 295 -16.49 -16.60 6.06
N ILE A 296 -15.63 -15.60 6.20
CA ILE A 296 -15.60 -14.65 7.32
C ILE A 296 -16.01 -13.26 6.79
N THR A 297 -17.16 -12.76 7.25
CA THR A 297 -17.73 -11.49 6.76
C THR A 297 -17.01 -10.27 7.33
N GLU A 298 -16.44 -10.39 8.53
CA GLU A 298 -15.56 -9.38 9.11
C GLU A 298 -14.60 -10.01 10.12
N LEU A 299 -13.31 -9.64 10.04
CA LEU A 299 -12.24 -10.09 10.92
C LEU A 299 -11.37 -8.90 11.32
N ARG A 300 -11.19 -8.69 12.63
CA ARG A 300 -10.32 -7.63 13.16
C ARG A 300 -9.31 -8.20 14.15
N GLY A 301 -8.11 -7.61 14.18
CA GLY A 301 -7.10 -7.93 15.20
C GLY A 301 -5.78 -7.18 15.03
N THR A 302 -4.82 -7.44 15.93
CA THR A 302 -3.47 -6.86 15.86
C THR A 302 -2.56 -7.66 14.93
N PRO A 303 -1.45 -7.09 14.42
CA PRO A 303 -0.46 -7.84 13.62
C PRO A 303 -0.04 -9.19 14.24
N SER A 304 0.24 -9.23 15.54
CA SER A 304 0.63 -10.47 16.25
C SER A 304 -0.49 -11.50 16.32
N ALA A 305 -1.75 -11.05 16.36
CA ALA A 305 -2.92 -11.92 16.32
C ALA A 305 -3.01 -12.67 14.98
N PHE A 306 -2.83 -11.95 13.88
CA PHE A 306 -2.80 -12.52 12.53
C PHE A 306 -1.54 -13.36 12.30
N ALA A 307 -0.37 -12.91 12.77
CA ALA A 307 0.89 -13.65 12.67
C ALA A 307 0.80 -15.04 13.30
N ARG A 308 0.26 -15.11 14.53
CA ARG A 308 0.03 -16.38 15.24
C ARG A 308 -0.90 -17.32 14.48
N VAL A 309 -1.98 -16.82 13.88
CA VAL A 309 -2.90 -17.65 13.06
C VAL A 309 -2.23 -18.11 11.77
N LEU A 310 -1.47 -17.24 11.09
CA LEU A 310 -0.79 -17.61 9.85
C LEU A 310 0.42 -18.54 10.06
N ALA A 311 0.95 -18.59 11.29
CA ALA A 311 1.98 -19.53 11.71
C ALA A 311 1.42 -20.88 12.24
N MET A 312 0.09 -21.08 12.30
CA MET A 312 -0.49 -22.36 12.70
C MET A 312 -0.35 -23.39 11.56
N PRO A 313 0.24 -24.57 11.81
CA PRO A 313 0.27 -25.64 10.81
C PRO A 313 -1.13 -26.24 10.61
N ALA A 314 -1.48 -26.55 9.37
CA ALA A 314 -2.79 -27.12 9.03
C ALA A 314 -2.97 -28.53 9.63
N ARG A 315 -3.71 -28.63 10.74
CA ARG A 315 -3.96 -29.91 11.44
C ARG A 315 -4.99 -30.82 10.77
N SER A 316 -5.67 -30.33 9.73
CA SER A 316 -6.74 -31.06 9.03
C SER A 316 -6.93 -30.52 7.61
N SER A 317 -7.13 -31.42 6.64
CA SER A 317 -7.47 -31.12 5.25
C SER A 317 -8.96 -30.81 5.02
N ALA A 318 -9.78 -30.78 6.07
CA ALA A 318 -11.22 -30.56 5.96
C ALA A 318 -11.60 -29.09 5.65
N VAL A 319 -10.73 -28.12 5.94
CA VAL A 319 -10.88 -26.73 5.47
C VAL A 319 -10.19 -26.61 4.11
N VAL A 320 -10.97 -26.35 3.06
CA VAL A 320 -10.47 -26.27 1.67
C VAL A 320 -9.94 -24.86 1.36
N GLU A 321 -10.65 -23.84 1.83
CA GLU A 321 -10.31 -22.43 1.64
C GLU A 321 -10.94 -21.61 2.76
N THR A 322 -10.22 -20.59 3.25
CA THR A 322 -10.78 -19.55 4.12
C THR A 322 -10.88 -18.24 3.34
N LEU A 323 -12.08 -17.69 3.20
CA LEU A 323 -12.41 -16.47 2.49
C LEU A 323 -12.75 -15.34 3.48
N PHE A 324 -12.36 -14.10 3.16
CA PHE A 324 -12.60 -12.91 3.98
C PHE A 324 -13.24 -11.80 3.16
N GLU A 325 -14.33 -11.21 3.65
CA GLU A 325 -14.96 -10.04 2.99
C GLU A 325 -14.42 -8.71 3.50
N ARG A 326 -14.10 -8.61 4.81
CA ARG A 326 -13.52 -7.42 5.45
C ARG A 326 -12.53 -7.83 6.54
N LEU A 327 -11.24 -7.77 6.24
CA LEU A 327 -10.14 -7.89 7.19
C LEU A 327 -9.58 -6.48 7.46
N SER A 328 -9.42 -6.14 8.74
CA SER A 328 -8.78 -4.88 9.16
C SER A 328 -7.76 -5.13 10.27
N VAL A 329 -6.58 -4.51 10.17
CA VAL A 329 -5.48 -4.70 11.12
C VAL A 329 -5.36 -3.47 12.02
N THR A 330 -5.35 -3.64 13.34
CA THR A 330 -5.19 -2.52 14.29
C THR A 330 -3.73 -2.37 14.70
N ALA A 331 -3.09 -1.26 14.36
CA ALA A 331 -1.66 -0.97 14.62
C ALA A 331 -1.42 0.54 14.73
N GLY A 332 -0.47 0.99 15.55
CA GLY A 332 -0.21 2.42 15.77
C GLY A 332 -1.41 3.21 16.34
N GLY A 333 -2.33 2.52 17.01
CA GLY A 333 -3.62 3.08 17.47
C GLY A 333 -4.69 3.23 16.38
N GLU A 334 -4.37 2.99 15.11
CA GLU A 334 -5.29 3.13 13.97
C GLU A 334 -5.79 1.78 13.45
N GLN A 335 -6.98 1.77 12.81
CA GLN A 335 -7.52 0.59 12.12
C GLN A 335 -7.19 0.66 10.63
N TRP A 336 -6.26 -0.17 10.17
CA TRP A 336 -5.72 -0.19 8.81
C TRP A 336 -6.52 -1.08 7.87
N ALA A 337 -6.98 -0.46 6.79
CA ALA A 337 -7.63 -1.05 5.63
C ALA A 337 -8.92 -1.87 5.87
N LEU A 338 -9.68 -2.05 4.80
CA LEU A 338 -10.73 -3.07 4.69
C LEU A 338 -10.34 -3.92 3.48
N LEU A 339 -9.69 -5.05 3.74
CA LEU A 339 -9.23 -5.98 2.70
C LEU A 339 -10.16 -7.18 2.58
N SER A 340 -10.31 -7.71 1.38
CA SER A 340 -10.98 -8.97 1.06
C SER A 340 -9.98 -9.95 0.46
N GLY A 341 -10.22 -11.25 0.51
CA GLY A 341 -9.28 -12.22 -0.06
C GLY A 341 -9.44 -13.63 0.48
N SER A 342 -8.35 -14.40 0.41
CA SER A 342 -8.31 -15.77 0.91
C SER A 342 -7.01 -16.10 1.66
N VAL A 343 -7.05 -17.16 2.46
CA VAL A 343 -5.88 -17.76 3.10
C VAL A 343 -5.75 -19.20 2.61
N THR A 344 -4.58 -19.50 2.05
CA THR A 344 -4.18 -20.85 1.63
C THR A 344 -3.14 -21.37 2.60
N HIS A 345 -3.31 -22.59 3.10
CA HIS A 345 -2.29 -23.29 3.88
C HIS A 345 -1.44 -24.19 2.98
N ASP A 346 -0.16 -24.28 3.29
CA ASP A 346 0.78 -25.26 2.73
C ASP A 346 1.45 -26.06 3.87
N GLN A 347 2.58 -26.72 3.60
CA GLN A 347 3.30 -27.52 4.60
C GLN A 347 4.17 -26.70 5.56
N ASN A 348 4.42 -25.43 5.24
CA ASN A 348 5.30 -24.51 5.98
C ASN A 348 4.50 -23.48 6.80
N GLY A 349 3.24 -23.21 6.45
CA GLY A 349 2.34 -22.33 7.20
C GLY A 349 1.12 -21.92 6.39
N ALA A 350 0.59 -20.73 6.66
CA ALA A 350 -0.49 -20.12 5.90
C ALA A 350 -0.09 -18.79 5.26
N THR A 351 -0.46 -18.62 4.00
CA THR A 351 -0.30 -17.38 3.24
C THR A 351 -1.66 -16.72 3.03
N ALA A 352 -1.81 -15.48 3.48
CA ALA A 352 -2.94 -14.63 3.15
C ALA A 352 -2.68 -13.89 1.83
N THR A 353 -3.63 -13.98 0.89
CA THR A 353 -3.67 -13.15 -0.32
C THR A 353 -4.88 -12.23 -0.24
N LEU A 354 -4.61 -10.94 -0.03
CA LEU A 354 -5.60 -9.92 0.31
C LEU A 354 -5.61 -8.80 -0.74
N ARG A 355 -6.75 -8.13 -0.93
CA ARG A 355 -6.95 -7.02 -1.86
C ARG A 355 -7.96 -6.01 -1.33
N ASP A 356 -7.81 -4.74 -1.68
CA ASP A 356 -8.84 -3.73 -1.41
C ASP A 356 -10.08 -3.88 -2.31
N ALA A 357 -11.16 -3.20 -1.95
CA ALA A 357 -12.42 -3.26 -2.69
C ALA A 357 -12.35 -2.69 -4.13
N LEU A 358 -11.33 -1.88 -4.46
CA LEU A 358 -11.13 -1.33 -5.81
C LEU A 358 -10.11 -2.16 -6.64
N GLY A 359 -9.44 -3.14 -6.04
CA GLY A 359 -8.41 -3.96 -6.68
C GLY A 359 -7.10 -3.21 -7.00
N GLY A 360 -6.93 -1.99 -6.48
CA GLY A 360 -5.74 -1.17 -6.66
C GLY A 360 -4.64 -1.43 -5.62
N LEU A 361 -4.91 -2.22 -4.58
CA LEU A 361 -3.95 -2.71 -3.58
C LEU A 361 -4.08 -4.23 -3.48
N SER A 362 -2.96 -4.94 -3.57
CA SER A 362 -2.84 -6.37 -3.30
C SER A 362 -1.76 -6.58 -2.24
N VAL A 363 -2.03 -7.43 -1.25
CA VAL A 363 -1.13 -7.70 -0.13
C VAL A 363 -1.01 -9.21 0.08
N THR A 364 0.22 -9.71 0.05
CA THR A 364 0.57 -11.05 0.48
C THR A 364 1.13 -10.96 1.91
N ALA A 365 0.62 -11.79 2.83
CA ALA A 365 1.10 -11.81 4.21
C ALA A 365 1.32 -13.24 4.73
N THR A 366 2.37 -13.44 5.50
CA THR A 366 2.72 -14.69 6.19
C THR A 366 3.08 -14.43 7.65
N GLY A 367 2.91 -15.44 8.51
CA GLY A 367 3.33 -15.37 9.91
C GLY A 367 4.85 -15.45 10.04
N ASP A 368 5.42 -14.61 10.91
CA ASP A 368 6.86 -14.52 11.16
C ASP A 368 7.10 -14.33 12.67
N GLY A 369 6.86 -15.41 13.43
CA GLY A 369 6.85 -15.38 14.89
C GLY A 369 5.66 -14.60 15.44
N ASP A 370 5.92 -13.42 16.00
CA ASP A 370 4.94 -12.48 16.53
C ASP A 370 4.58 -11.34 15.55
N ALA A 371 5.16 -11.34 14.36
CA ALA A 371 4.97 -10.30 13.35
C ALA A 371 4.49 -10.87 12.02
N LEU A 372 3.89 -10.02 11.18
CA LEU A 372 3.53 -10.34 9.81
C LEU A 372 4.67 -9.97 8.87
N ARG A 373 5.15 -10.92 8.07
CA ARG A 373 5.94 -10.62 6.87
C ARG A 373 4.97 -10.23 5.76
N VAL A 374 5.14 -9.04 5.20
CA VAL A 374 4.21 -8.40 4.25
C VAL A 374 4.94 -8.05 2.95
N ASP A 375 4.34 -8.41 1.82
CA ASP A 375 4.65 -7.88 0.49
C ASP A 375 3.37 -7.25 -0.10
N ALA A 376 3.37 -5.93 -0.26
CA ALA A 376 2.22 -5.15 -0.70
C ALA A 376 2.52 -4.40 -2.00
N VAL A 377 1.65 -4.56 -2.99
CA VAL A 377 1.70 -3.87 -4.29
C VAL A 377 0.47 -3.00 -4.47
N ALA A 378 0.68 -1.71 -4.67
CA ALA A 378 -0.35 -0.69 -4.89
C ALA A 378 -0.19 -0.06 -6.30
N VAL A 379 -1.32 0.27 -6.94
CA VAL A 379 -1.39 0.79 -8.31
C VAL A 379 -2.42 1.93 -8.36
N ASN A 380 -1.98 3.13 -8.76
CA ASN A 380 -2.77 4.37 -8.78
C ASN A 380 -3.45 4.72 -7.44
N GLN A 381 -2.87 4.28 -6.32
CA GLN A 381 -3.39 4.51 -4.97
C GLN A 381 -2.74 5.72 -4.30
N VAL A 382 -3.46 6.31 -3.35
CA VAL A 382 -2.95 7.32 -2.42
C VAL A 382 -2.78 6.66 -1.06
N LEU A 383 -1.56 6.66 -0.52
CA LEU A 383 -1.29 6.10 0.80
C LEU A 383 -1.83 7.01 1.92
N PRO A 384 -2.21 6.46 3.09
CA PRO A 384 -2.58 7.28 4.25
C PRO A 384 -1.44 8.20 4.70
N VAL A 385 -0.22 7.66 4.76
CA VAL A 385 1.02 8.39 5.03
C VAL A 385 1.49 9.06 3.73
N PHE A 386 1.95 10.32 3.80
CA PHE A 386 2.37 11.12 2.63
C PHE A 386 1.34 11.25 1.48
N SER A 387 0.04 11.28 1.81
CA SER A 387 -1.10 11.32 0.86
C SER A 387 -1.12 12.45 -0.20
N GLN A 388 -0.16 13.37 -0.19
CA GLN A 388 0.02 14.46 -1.16
C GLN A 388 0.79 14.01 -2.42
N ILE A 389 1.55 12.91 -2.31
CA ILE A 389 2.30 12.28 -3.41
C ILE A 389 1.50 11.05 -3.89
N PRO A 390 0.88 11.09 -5.08
CA PRO A 390 0.27 9.91 -5.68
C PRO A 390 1.34 9.05 -6.35
N PHE A 391 1.18 7.73 -6.26
CA PHE A 391 2.07 6.76 -6.87
C PHE A 391 1.34 6.03 -7.99
N ASN A 392 1.96 5.94 -9.17
CA ASN A 392 1.41 5.18 -10.30
C ASN A 392 1.50 3.68 -10.00
N THR A 393 2.64 3.25 -9.45
CA THR A 393 2.85 1.94 -8.83
C THR A 393 3.73 2.10 -7.59
N MET A 394 3.52 1.26 -6.59
CA MET A 394 4.38 1.15 -5.41
C MET A 394 4.40 -0.30 -4.91
N GLN A 395 5.58 -0.81 -4.54
CA GLN A 395 5.76 -2.05 -3.80
C GLN A 395 6.41 -1.75 -2.45
N VAL A 396 5.99 -2.48 -1.41
CA VAL A 396 6.49 -2.38 -0.04
C VAL A 396 6.68 -3.79 0.51
N VAL A 397 7.91 -4.11 0.93
CA VAL A 397 8.25 -5.35 1.64
C VAL A 397 8.70 -4.99 3.05
N GLY A 398 8.16 -5.68 4.06
CA GLY A 398 8.50 -5.39 5.45
C GLY A 398 7.92 -6.38 6.46
N ARG A 399 8.19 -6.10 7.74
CA ARG A 399 7.74 -6.88 8.89
C ARG A 399 6.92 -5.99 9.83
N LEU A 400 5.63 -6.28 9.97
CA LEU A 400 4.65 -5.49 10.75
C LEU A 400 4.36 -6.21 12.07
N SER A 401 4.61 -5.56 13.20
CA SER A 401 4.34 -6.07 14.56
C SER A 401 3.42 -5.13 15.35
N ASP A 402 3.05 -5.55 16.55
CA ASP A 402 2.28 -4.73 17.50
C ASP A 402 3.13 -3.55 18.06
N GLU A 403 4.44 -3.50 17.78
CA GLU A 403 5.39 -2.46 18.20
C GLU A 403 5.83 -1.51 17.06
N GLY A 404 5.73 -1.93 15.80
CA GLY A 404 6.18 -1.11 14.68
C GLY A 404 5.97 -1.72 13.30
N PHE A 405 6.50 -1.04 12.27
CA PHE A 405 6.61 -1.56 10.90
C PHE A 405 8.02 -1.35 10.37
N ASP A 406 8.77 -2.46 10.27
CA ASP A 406 10.11 -2.52 9.67
C ASP A 406 9.98 -2.73 8.15
N VAL A 407 9.97 -1.64 7.37
CA VAL A 407 9.98 -1.69 5.89
C VAL A 407 11.40 -1.91 5.41
N SER A 408 11.74 -3.16 5.09
CA SER A 408 13.06 -3.55 4.60
C SER A 408 13.34 -3.00 3.21
N SER A 409 12.32 -2.89 2.35
CA SER A 409 12.41 -2.14 1.11
C SER A 409 11.06 -1.61 0.62
N PHE A 410 11.08 -0.46 -0.04
CA PHE A 410 9.99 0.02 -0.89
C PHE A 410 10.54 0.54 -2.22
N GLY A 411 9.69 0.52 -3.25
CA GLY A 411 9.99 1.09 -4.56
C GLY A 411 8.73 1.56 -5.25
N ALA A 412 8.71 2.78 -5.79
CA ALA A 412 7.55 3.36 -6.43
C ALA A 412 7.90 4.17 -7.68
N SER A 413 6.90 4.34 -8.56
CA SER A 413 6.94 5.28 -9.68
C SER A 413 5.96 6.42 -9.42
N ALA A 414 6.47 7.66 -9.48
CA ALA A 414 5.72 8.88 -9.23
C ALA A 414 6.44 10.06 -9.89
N LEU A 415 5.70 11.12 -10.23
CA LEU A 415 6.27 12.39 -10.71
C LEU A 415 7.31 12.19 -11.83
N ASP A 416 6.94 11.44 -12.87
CA ASP A 416 7.74 11.10 -14.06
C ASP A 416 9.06 10.31 -13.80
N GLY A 417 9.38 10.00 -12.53
CA GLY A 417 10.58 9.29 -12.12
C GLY A 417 10.31 8.10 -11.18
N LYS A 418 11.33 7.75 -10.39
CA LYS A 418 11.29 6.64 -9.43
C LYS A 418 11.80 7.08 -8.06
N LEU A 419 11.30 6.41 -7.04
CA LEU A 419 11.78 6.52 -5.65
C LEU A 419 11.87 5.13 -5.02
N SER A 420 12.84 4.93 -4.15
CA SER A 420 13.09 3.63 -3.50
C SER A 420 13.84 3.83 -2.19
N GLY A 421 13.71 2.90 -1.25
CA GLY A 421 14.36 3.04 0.05
C GLY A 421 13.91 2.04 1.09
N SER A 422 14.08 2.39 2.36
CA SER A 422 13.68 1.63 3.54
C SER A 422 13.03 2.57 4.57
N ALA A 423 12.25 2.03 5.50
CA ALA A 423 11.67 2.81 6.57
C ALA A 423 11.46 1.98 7.84
N LYS A 424 11.47 2.65 9.00
CA LYS A 424 11.06 2.08 10.28
C LYS A 424 10.05 3.01 10.93
N LEU A 425 8.87 2.48 11.21
CA LEU A 425 7.87 3.12 12.05
C LEU A 425 7.83 2.40 13.40
N VAL A 426 7.75 3.15 14.50
CA VAL A 426 7.68 2.62 15.87
C VAL A 426 6.45 3.22 16.55
N TRP A 427 5.63 2.36 17.16
CA TRP A 427 4.43 2.72 17.90
C TRP A 427 4.78 2.85 19.40
N GLU A 428 5.04 4.08 19.86
CA GLU A 428 5.12 4.43 21.29
C GLU A 428 3.98 5.43 21.63
N ASP A 429 4.10 6.22 22.70
CA ASP A 429 3.20 7.36 23.03
C ASP A 429 2.94 8.29 21.84
N ASN A 430 3.89 8.34 20.90
CA ASN A 430 3.76 8.97 19.59
C ASN A 430 4.36 8.02 18.56
N THR A 431 3.78 7.96 17.36
CA THR A 431 4.39 7.30 16.22
C THR A 431 5.66 8.04 15.80
N ARG A 432 6.81 7.34 15.81
CA ARG A 432 8.06 7.86 15.23
C ARG A 432 8.38 7.13 13.93
N MET A 433 8.81 7.88 12.93
CA MET A 433 9.17 7.37 11.60
C MET A 433 10.58 7.84 11.24
N THR A 434 11.42 6.90 10.83
CA THR A 434 12.70 7.14 10.14
C THR A 434 12.63 6.48 8.77
N ALA A 435 13.06 7.16 7.71
CA ALA A 435 13.12 6.59 6.36
C ALA A 435 14.38 7.01 5.61
N GLU A 436 14.95 6.09 4.84
CA GLU A 436 15.99 6.36 3.85
C GLU A 436 15.35 6.35 2.46
N VAL A 437 15.58 7.38 1.66
CA VAL A 437 14.90 7.58 0.37
C VAL A 437 15.89 8.01 -0.70
N ALA A 438 16.07 7.15 -1.71
CA ALA A 438 16.71 7.50 -2.96
C ALA A 438 15.65 8.00 -3.97
N LEU A 439 15.95 9.09 -4.67
CA LEU A 439 15.16 9.64 -5.77
C LEU A 439 15.93 9.50 -7.07
N SER A 440 15.23 9.13 -8.15
CA SER A 440 15.79 9.00 -9.49
C SER A 440 14.89 9.69 -10.51
N GLN A 441 15.42 10.75 -11.13
CA GLN A 441 14.82 11.52 -12.21
C GLN A 441 13.41 12.11 -11.93
N ILE A 442 13.06 12.36 -10.67
CA ILE A 442 11.78 12.93 -10.25
C ILE A 442 11.59 14.35 -10.85
N ASN A 443 10.38 14.67 -11.30
CA ASN A 443 9.99 16.00 -11.75
C ASN A 443 10.02 17.00 -10.57
N ALA A 444 10.99 17.92 -10.57
CA ALA A 444 11.24 18.82 -9.43
C ALA A 444 10.09 19.81 -9.19
N GLU A 445 9.51 20.37 -10.26
CA GLU A 445 8.38 21.30 -10.17
C GLU A 445 7.13 20.60 -9.62
N GLY A 446 6.85 19.40 -10.14
CA GLY A 446 5.74 18.56 -9.68
C GLY A 446 5.89 18.12 -8.22
N LEU A 447 7.12 17.87 -7.75
CA LEU A 447 7.42 17.55 -6.35
C LEU A 447 7.18 18.76 -5.44
N LEU A 448 7.81 19.90 -5.73
CA LEU A 448 7.73 21.10 -4.90
C LEU A 448 6.30 21.63 -4.77
N LYS A 449 5.54 21.60 -5.88
CA LYS A 449 4.12 21.95 -5.92
C LYS A 449 3.25 21.04 -5.04
N ARG A 450 3.57 19.74 -4.95
CA ARG A 450 2.87 18.79 -4.05
C ARG A 450 3.27 18.91 -2.59
N LEU A 451 4.46 19.44 -2.32
CA LEU A 451 4.92 19.79 -0.97
C LEU A 451 4.49 21.19 -0.53
N GLY A 452 3.65 21.88 -1.32
CA GLY A 452 3.12 23.21 -1.01
C GLY A 452 4.12 24.37 -1.07
N SER A 453 5.31 24.17 -1.66
CA SER A 453 6.36 25.18 -1.70
C SER A 453 6.19 26.16 -2.87
N SER A 454 6.49 27.45 -2.65
CA SER A 454 6.50 28.46 -3.72
C SER A 454 7.79 28.50 -4.58
N VAL A 455 8.76 27.63 -4.28
CA VAL A 455 10.04 27.53 -5.02
C VAL A 455 9.79 27.23 -6.50
N ARG A 456 10.21 28.16 -7.36
CA ARG A 456 10.14 28.03 -8.83
C ARG A 456 11.38 27.30 -9.36
N LEU A 457 11.46 26.00 -9.10
CA LEU A 457 12.53 25.13 -9.60
C LEU A 457 11.95 24.05 -10.52
N SER A 458 12.40 24.04 -11.77
CA SER A 458 12.11 22.98 -12.75
C SER A 458 13.35 22.14 -13.04
N GLY A 459 13.16 21.03 -13.75
CA GLY A 459 14.21 20.05 -14.07
C GLY A 459 13.94 18.68 -13.46
N SER A 460 14.89 17.76 -13.63
CA SER A 460 14.81 16.38 -13.15
C SER A 460 15.76 16.18 -11.96
N VAL A 461 15.22 15.89 -10.78
CA VAL A 461 15.97 15.72 -9.53
C VAL A 461 16.21 14.26 -9.20
N SER A 462 17.46 13.94 -8.88
CA SER A 462 17.87 12.70 -8.23
C SER A 462 18.54 13.03 -6.89
N GLY A 463 18.71 12.03 -6.01
CA GLY A 463 19.35 12.27 -4.72
C GLY A 463 19.18 11.12 -3.73
N ALA A 464 19.71 11.31 -2.52
CA ALA A 464 19.56 10.38 -1.41
C ALA A 464 19.37 11.18 -0.11
N PHE A 465 18.33 10.84 0.65
CA PHE A 465 17.85 11.57 1.81
C PHE A 465 17.53 10.63 2.97
N THR A 466 17.85 11.03 4.19
CA THR A 466 17.23 10.51 5.40
C THR A 466 16.13 11.47 5.87
N LEU A 467 14.98 10.91 6.21
CA LEU A 467 13.78 11.61 6.66
C LEU A 467 13.42 11.16 8.07
N GLY A 468 13.00 12.10 8.91
CA GLY A 468 12.42 11.82 10.22
C GLY A 468 11.04 12.46 10.39
N GLY A 469 10.18 11.83 11.16
CA GLY A 469 8.83 12.31 11.48
C GLY A 469 8.36 11.80 12.84
N VAL A 470 7.54 12.62 13.51
CA VAL A 470 6.84 12.26 14.75
C VAL A 470 5.44 12.86 14.68
N ALA A 471 4.42 12.06 15.02
CA ALA A 471 3.03 12.49 15.19
C ALA A 471 2.34 11.54 16.20
N ALA A 472 1.10 11.82 16.63
CA ALA A 472 0.40 10.90 17.52
C ALA A 472 0.12 9.59 16.75
N HIS A 473 -0.54 9.70 15.60
CA HIS A 473 -0.89 8.57 14.75
C HIS A 473 -0.10 8.52 13.43
N PRO A 474 0.11 7.33 12.83
CA PRO A 474 0.92 7.23 11.62
C PRO A 474 0.34 7.96 10.40
N SER A 475 -1.00 8.00 10.24
CA SER A 475 -1.65 8.75 9.16
C SER A 475 -1.48 10.28 9.25
N GLU A 476 -1.08 10.80 10.41
CA GLU A 476 -0.83 12.22 10.64
C GLU A 476 0.55 12.68 10.13
N ILE A 477 1.45 11.75 9.77
CA ILE A 477 2.77 12.04 9.22
C ILE A 477 2.63 12.49 7.75
N ARG A 478 2.20 13.75 7.58
CA ARG A 478 1.97 14.42 6.29
C ARG A 478 3.26 14.96 5.66
N TYR A 479 4.26 15.27 6.49
CA TYR A 479 5.56 15.83 6.10
C TYR A 479 6.66 15.30 7.05
N ALA A 480 7.90 15.26 6.57
CA ALA A 480 9.05 14.96 7.41
C ALA A 480 9.45 16.22 8.24
N SER A 481 9.60 16.06 9.56
CA SER A 481 10.05 17.11 10.47
C SER A 481 11.56 17.35 10.38
N SER A 482 12.33 16.31 10.05
CA SER A 482 13.74 16.40 9.68
C SER A 482 14.00 15.81 8.29
N VAL A 483 14.95 16.41 7.58
CA VAL A 483 15.38 16.00 6.23
C VAL A 483 16.88 16.26 6.17
N ASN A 484 17.68 15.28 5.76
CA ASN A 484 19.10 15.45 5.51
C ASN A 484 19.48 14.66 4.27
N GLY A 485 20.16 15.25 3.29
CA GLY A 485 20.49 14.51 2.07
C GLY A 485 21.30 15.27 1.04
N ARG A 486 21.61 14.58 -0.06
CA ARG A 486 22.23 15.15 -1.26
C ARG A 486 21.23 15.16 -2.41
N PHE A 487 21.30 16.18 -3.25
CA PHE A 487 20.48 16.31 -4.45
C PHE A 487 21.33 16.67 -5.66
N ASP A 488 20.87 16.23 -6.82
CA ASP A 488 21.39 16.56 -8.15
C ASP A 488 20.20 16.85 -9.07
N VAL A 489 20.02 18.12 -9.45
CA VAL A 489 19.00 18.53 -10.43
C VAL A 489 19.66 18.72 -11.79
N THR A 490 19.06 18.17 -12.84
CA THR A 490 19.57 18.27 -14.22
C THR A 490 18.56 18.93 -15.15
N ASN A 491 19.08 19.65 -16.16
CA ASN A 491 18.29 20.32 -17.21
C ASN A 491 17.16 21.19 -16.64
N GLY A 492 17.49 22.07 -15.70
CA GLY A 492 16.52 22.80 -14.89
C GLY A 492 16.57 24.32 -15.05
N ALA A 493 15.67 24.99 -14.34
CA ALA A 493 15.63 26.45 -14.27
C ALA A 493 15.25 26.93 -12.86
N LEU A 494 15.91 28.00 -12.40
CA LEU A 494 15.57 28.77 -11.22
C LEU A 494 14.77 30.01 -11.63
N GLY A 495 13.44 29.96 -11.51
CA GLY A 495 12.56 31.08 -11.76
C GLY A 495 12.63 32.13 -10.64
N GLY A 496 12.63 33.40 -11.00
CA GLY A 496 12.80 34.52 -10.09
C GLY A 496 14.26 34.91 -9.82
N ILE A 497 15.22 34.09 -10.24
CA ILE A 497 16.65 34.24 -9.97
C ILE A 497 17.40 34.39 -11.30
N ASP A 498 17.83 35.59 -11.68
CA ASP A 498 18.70 35.82 -12.86
C ASP A 498 20.14 36.18 -12.42
N LEU A 499 20.99 35.16 -12.28
CA LEU A 499 22.42 35.31 -11.97
C LEU A 499 23.17 36.02 -13.12
N GLY A 500 22.70 35.86 -14.36
CA GLY A 500 23.28 36.50 -15.54
C GLY A 500 23.02 38.01 -15.59
N ALA A 501 21.89 38.49 -15.07
CA ALA A 501 21.63 39.91 -14.84
C ALA A 501 22.43 40.46 -13.66
N ALA A 502 22.51 39.72 -12.54
CA ALA A 502 23.31 40.15 -11.37
C ALA A 502 24.79 40.41 -11.73
N MET A 503 25.36 39.52 -12.56
CA MET A 503 26.72 39.67 -13.10
C MET A 503 26.89 40.80 -14.11
N ARG A 504 25.80 41.30 -14.73
CA ARG A 504 25.80 42.43 -15.66
C ARG A 504 25.65 43.78 -14.96
N GLU A 505 24.81 43.88 -13.94
CA GLU A 505 24.66 45.09 -13.12
C GLU A 505 25.90 45.40 -12.27
N ARG A 506 26.69 44.37 -11.87
CA ARG A 506 27.91 44.53 -11.08
C ARG A 506 27.71 45.40 -9.82
N GLY A 507 26.57 45.24 -9.15
CA GLY A 507 26.26 45.95 -7.91
C GLY A 507 25.65 47.35 -8.08
N SER A 508 25.11 47.69 -9.26
CA SER A 508 24.36 48.93 -9.46
C SER A 508 22.94 48.92 -8.88
N GLY A 509 22.42 47.76 -8.47
CA GLY A 509 21.02 47.63 -8.05
C GLY A 509 20.67 46.29 -7.38
N LYS A 510 19.38 46.18 -7.03
CA LYS A 510 18.73 44.94 -6.61
C LYS A 510 17.88 44.42 -7.74
N ILE A 511 18.12 43.18 -8.14
CA ILE A 511 17.36 42.51 -9.19
C ILE A 511 16.26 41.66 -8.55
N GLN A 512 15.10 41.62 -9.18
CA GLN A 512 13.97 40.78 -8.77
C GLN A 512 13.32 40.18 -10.01
N GLY A 513 13.14 38.86 -10.05
CA GLY A 513 12.59 38.17 -11.22
C GLY A 513 13.66 37.65 -12.19
N GLY A 514 13.21 37.34 -13.42
CA GLY A 514 14.03 36.65 -14.42
C GLY A 514 14.11 35.13 -14.19
N GLU A 515 15.06 34.47 -14.84
CA GLU A 515 15.25 33.02 -14.77
C GLU A 515 16.70 32.62 -15.11
N THR A 516 17.30 31.73 -14.31
CA THR A 516 18.60 31.10 -14.62
C THR A 516 18.37 29.65 -15.01
N ARG A 517 18.60 29.31 -16.28
CA ARG A 517 18.66 27.92 -16.76
C ARG A 517 20.02 27.32 -16.47
N PHE A 518 20.05 26.04 -16.09
CA PHE A 518 21.27 25.33 -15.72
C PHE A 518 21.25 23.88 -16.24
N GLU A 519 22.44 23.36 -16.54
CA GLU A 519 22.67 22.00 -17.02
C GLU A 519 22.67 21.02 -15.83
N THR A 520 23.36 21.39 -14.75
CA THR A 520 23.31 20.68 -13.46
C THR A 520 23.34 21.64 -12.27
N MET A 521 22.68 21.27 -11.18
CA MET A 521 22.74 21.91 -9.87
C MET A 521 22.76 20.84 -8.78
N SER A 522 23.88 20.70 -8.07
CA SER A 522 24.06 19.72 -7.00
C SER A 522 24.38 20.36 -5.65
N GLY A 523 23.98 19.67 -4.58
CA GLY A 523 24.14 20.19 -3.23
C GLY A 523 23.64 19.27 -2.12
N THR A 524 23.59 19.82 -0.91
CA THR A 524 23.02 19.16 0.27
C THR A 524 21.84 19.95 0.83
N LEU A 525 20.84 19.23 1.34
CA LEU A 525 19.61 19.77 1.91
C LEU A 525 19.51 19.34 3.38
N THR A 526 19.31 20.28 4.30
CA THR A 526 19.21 20.00 5.74
C THR A 526 18.06 20.80 6.38
N ARG A 527 17.03 20.11 6.87
CA ARG A 527 15.95 20.69 7.68
C ARG A 527 16.23 20.46 9.17
N LYS A 528 16.15 21.54 9.97
CA LYS A 528 16.17 21.50 11.44
C LYS A 528 15.07 22.41 11.97
N ALA A 529 14.07 21.82 12.62
CA ALA A 529 12.82 22.49 12.99
C ALA A 529 12.22 23.25 11.78
N GLU A 530 11.85 24.51 11.95
CA GLU A 530 11.28 25.35 10.88
C GLU A 530 12.32 25.87 9.87
N SER A 531 13.62 25.65 10.10
CA SER A 531 14.68 26.13 9.21
C SER A 531 15.10 25.07 8.19
N LEU A 532 15.21 25.47 6.92
CA LEU A 532 15.69 24.64 5.82
C LEU A 532 16.94 25.28 5.20
N GLU A 533 18.09 24.64 5.37
CA GLU A 533 19.37 25.05 4.80
C GLU A 533 19.65 24.27 3.51
N VAL A 534 20.00 25.00 2.45
CA VAL A 534 20.32 24.46 1.12
C VAL A 534 21.73 24.90 0.75
N LYS A 535 22.67 23.96 0.68
CA LYS A 535 24.06 24.23 0.29
C LYS A 535 24.31 23.73 -1.12
N VAL A 536 24.39 24.64 -2.08
CA VAL A 536 24.71 24.34 -3.48
C VAL A 536 26.22 24.21 -3.62
N SER A 537 26.72 22.99 -3.81
CA SER A 537 28.13 22.73 -4.09
C SER A 537 28.52 23.14 -5.50
N ARG A 538 27.58 23.07 -6.45
CA ARG A 538 27.80 23.34 -7.87
C ARG A 538 26.48 23.69 -8.55
N LEU A 539 26.49 24.70 -9.40
CA LEU A 539 25.48 25.01 -10.39
C LEU A 539 26.23 25.41 -11.66
N GLU A 540 25.94 24.74 -12.78
CA GLU A 540 26.61 24.94 -14.07
C GLU A 540 25.57 25.41 -15.11
N ALA A 541 25.78 26.60 -15.67
CA ALA A 541 24.89 27.29 -16.60
C ALA A 541 25.70 27.82 -17.80
N GLY A 542 26.21 26.91 -18.63
CA GLY A 542 26.97 27.17 -19.85
C GLY A 542 28.34 27.84 -19.64
N ALA A 543 28.35 29.15 -19.35
CA ALA A 543 29.55 29.94 -19.07
C ALA A 543 29.50 30.62 -17.68
N LEU A 544 28.53 30.23 -16.86
CA LEU A 544 28.36 30.64 -15.47
C LEU A 544 28.44 29.40 -14.57
N GLU A 545 29.31 29.44 -13.56
CA GLU A 545 29.35 28.52 -12.43
C GLU A 545 28.84 29.24 -11.18
N ALA A 546 28.17 28.53 -10.27
CA ALA A 546 27.86 29.08 -8.94
C ALA A 546 27.95 28.02 -7.82
N SER A 547 28.23 28.48 -6.60
CA SER A 547 28.20 27.68 -5.37
C SER A 547 27.95 28.57 -4.15
N GLY A 548 27.34 28.04 -3.09
CA GLY A 548 27.02 28.82 -1.89
C GLY A 548 25.98 28.16 -1.00
N THR A 549 25.36 28.96 -0.11
CA THR A 549 24.38 28.47 0.87
C THR A 549 23.20 29.42 0.99
N PHE A 550 22.01 28.84 1.08
CA PHE A 550 20.74 29.48 1.35
C PHE A 550 20.14 28.97 2.66
N LYS A 551 19.41 29.84 3.35
CA LYS A 551 18.54 29.50 4.47
C LYS A 551 17.14 30.02 4.18
N ILE A 552 16.19 29.10 4.24
CA ILE A 552 14.76 29.33 4.16
C ILE A 552 14.24 29.26 5.59
N GLY A 553 13.70 30.36 6.09
CA GLY A 553 13.12 30.47 7.42
C GLY A 553 11.59 30.40 7.40
N ALA A 554 10.99 30.75 8.54
CA ALA A 554 9.55 30.93 8.67
C ALA A 554 8.99 31.89 7.61
N LEU A 555 7.72 31.70 7.24
CA LEU A 555 7.00 32.47 6.21
C LEU A 555 7.72 32.54 4.85
N GLU A 556 8.43 31.46 4.48
CA GLU A 556 9.23 31.36 3.24
C GLU A 556 10.26 32.49 3.05
N SER A 557 10.75 33.09 4.15
CA SER A 557 11.82 34.07 4.13
C SER A 557 13.10 33.46 3.57
N LEU A 558 13.66 34.06 2.51
CA LEU A 558 14.87 33.58 1.85
C LEU A 558 16.06 34.48 2.22
N SER A 559 17.19 33.86 2.54
CA SER A 559 18.46 34.54 2.77
C SER A 559 19.63 33.65 2.31
N GLY A 560 20.74 34.23 1.87
CA GLY A 560 21.93 33.48 1.52
C GLY A 560 22.92 34.27 0.67
N ALA A 561 23.99 33.58 0.27
CA ALA A 561 24.97 34.11 -0.66
C ALA A 561 25.50 33.00 -1.58
N LEU A 562 25.58 33.32 -2.87
CA LEU A 562 26.35 32.57 -3.85
C LEU A 562 27.69 33.27 -4.08
N THR A 563 28.75 32.49 -4.32
CA THR A 563 29.77 32.94 -5.26
C THR A 563 29.36 32.51 -6.66
N THR A 564 29.23 33.45 -7.58
CA THR A 564 29.18 33.18 -9.02
C THR A 564 30.56 33.37 -9.66
N VAL A 565 30.82 32.62 -10.72
CA VAL A 565 32.00 32.76 -11.59
C VAL A 565 31.50 32.75 -13.02
N VAL A 566 31.86 33.76 -13.82
CA VAL A 566 31.50 33.84 -15.24
C VAL A 566 32.75 33.92 -16.10
N GLY A 567 32.86 33.05 -17.11
CA GLY A 567 34.00 33.05 -18.02
C GLY A 567 34.18 31.76 -18.83
N ARG A 568 35.19 31.75 -19.69
CA ARG A 568 35.69 30.56 -20.41
C ARG A 568 37.21 30.67 -20.52
N GLY A 569 37.92 29.60 -20.18
CA GLY A 569 39.39 29.62 -20.06
C GLY A 569 39.85 30.58 -18.96
N ASP A 570 40.96 31.29 -19.17
CA ASP A 570 41.60 32.13 -18.15
C ASP A 570 40.81 33.40 -17.79
N ARG A 571 39.88 33.83 -18.65
CA ARG A 571 39.04 35.02 -18.42
C ARG A 571 37.81 34.68 -17.57
N ARG A 572 38.04 34.38 -16.28
CA ARG A 572 36.98 34.17 -15.27
C ARG A 572 36.86 35.37 -14.34
N VAL A 573 35.63 35.87 -14.16
CA VAL A 573 35.27 36.91 -13.18
C VAL A 573 34.47 36.26 -12.05
N ARG A 574 34.97 36.36 -10.82
CA ARG A 574 34.33 35.86 -9.59
C ARG A 574 33.64 37.01 -8.86
N LEU A 575 32.38 36.84 -8.46
CA LEU A 575 31.59 37.85 -7.75
C LEU A 575 30.71 37.19 -6.69
N PRO A 576 30.64 37.70 -5.44
CA PRO A 576 29.59 37.30 -4.52
C PRO A 576 28.25 37.93 -4.92
N VAL A 577 27.19 37.14 -4.90
CA VAL A 577 25.80 37.58 -5.12
C VAL A 577 24.99 37.18 -3.89
N ASP A 578 24.50 38.18 -3.16
CA ASP A 578 23.60 37.98 -2.05
C ASP A 578 22.19 37.70 -2.59
N ILE A 579 21.47 36.80 -1.92
CA ILE A 579 20.11 36.43 -2.27
C ILE A 579 19.22 36.59 -1.03
N GLY A 580 18.08 37.25 -1.21
CA GLY A 580 17.16 37.64 -0.14
C GLY A 580 15.69 37.64 -0.59
N GLY A 581 14.82 38.20 0.24
CA GLY A 581 13.38 38.35 -0.04
C GLY A 581 12.58 37.14 0.46
N SER A 582 11.69 36.63 -0.38
CA SER A 582 10.92 35.39 -0.12
C SER A 582 11.08 34.41 -1.28
N LEU A 583 10.78 33.12 -1.04
CA LEU A 583 10.83 32.09 -2.08
C LEU A 583 9.95 32.42 -3.31
N ALA A 584 8.78 33.02 -3.08
CA ALA A 584 7.86 33.42 -4.14
C ALA A 584 8.36 34.63 -4.96
N ALA A 585 9.23 35.47 -4.39
CA ALA A 585 9.68 36.74 -4.96
C ALA A 585 11.14 37.09 -4.53
N PRO A 586 12.14 36.27 -4.91
CA PRO A 586 13.51 36.44 -4.46
C PRO A 586 14.18 37.68 -5.07
N THR A 587 15.12 38.27 -4.34
CA THR A 587 15.92 39.44 -4.76
C THR A 587 17.40 39.11 -4.75
N LEU A 588 18.15 39.60 -5.74
CA LEU A 588 19.59 39.41 -5.88
C LEU A 588 20.34 40.75 -5.79
N GLU A 589 21.47 40.77 -5.10
CA GLU A 589 22.36 41.94 -5.00
C GLU A 589 23.82 41.50 -5.20
N ALA A 590 24.43 41.93 -6.29
CA ALA A 590 25.79 41.54 -6.64
C ALA A 590 26.81 42.43 -5.92
N ARG A 591 27.52 41.90 -4.92
CA ARG A 591 28.50 42.67 -4.15
C ARG A 591 29.82 42.76 -4.92
N LEU A 592 30.19 43.98 -5.33
CA LEU A 592 31.55 44.28 -5.81
C LEU A 592 32.58 43.82 -4.78
N PRO A 593 33.70 43.20 -5.18
CA PRO A 593 34.81 43.02 -4.26
C PRO A 593 35.27 44.42 -3.78
N PRO A 594 35.70 44.57 -2.52
CA PRO A 594 36.23 45.85 -2.04
C PRO A 594 37.39 46.28 -2.96
N PRO A 595 37.52 47.58 -3.27
CA PRO A 595 38.62 48.05 -4.10
C PRO A 595 39.93 47.64 -3.43
N VAL A 596 40.84 47.05 -4.22
CA VAL A 596 42.19 46.79 -3.75
C VAL A 596 42.84 48.14 -3.51
N VAL A 597 42.87 48.56 -2.24
CA VAL A 597 43.69 49.68 -1.80
C VAL A 597 45.12 49.22 -1.94
N GLU A 598 45.73 49.60 -3.06
CA GLU A 598 47.15 49.39 -3.33
C GLU A 598 47.92 50.02 -2.16
N ALA A 599 48.50 49.16 -1.32
CA ALA A 599 49.21 49.61 -0.13
C ALA A 599 50.35 50.54 -0.59
N PRO A 600 50.44 51.77 -0.07
CA PRO A 600 51.43 52.73 -0.55
C PRO A 600 52.81 52.11 -0.40
N ALA A 601 53.57 52.06 -1.50
CA ALA A 601 54.85 51.37 -1.57
C ALA A 601 55.72 51.80 -0.38
N ALA A 602 56.12 50.82 0.44
CA ALA A 602 56.91 51.09 1.64
C ALA A 602 58.18 51.86 1.23
N PRO A 603 58.50 53.00 1.87
CA PRO A 603 59.67 53.77 1.51
C PRO A 603 60.90 52.89 1.67
N ALA A 604 61.73 52.81 0.61
CA ALA A 604 62.91 51.98 0.60
C ALA A 604 63.92 52.50 1.63
N VAL A 605 63.94 51.87 2.81
CA VAL A 605 64.93 52.14 3.86
C VAL A 605 66.29 51.66 3.33
N GLY A 606 67.15 52.61 2.96
CA GLY A 606 68.51 52.33 2.50
C GLY A 606 69.31 51.59 3.57
N VAL A 607 70.10 50.59 3.15
CA VAL A 607 70.77 49.63 4.04
C VAL A 607 72.11 50.19 4.57
N ASP A 608 72.13 51.47 4.95
CA ASP A 608 73.32 52.26 5.30
C ASP A 608 73.21 52.85 6.74
N ALA A 609 72.72 52.06 7.70
CA ALA A 609 72.44 52.56 9.06
C ALA A 609 72.56 51.52 10.20
N PHE A 610 73.35 50.43 10.06
CA PHE A 610 73.51 49.45 11.15
C PHE A 610 74.92 48.87 11.41
N GLU A 611 75.97 49.37 10.77
CA GLU A 611 77.37 49.07 11.17
C GLU A 611 77.89 50.09 12.21
N ALA A 612 77.28 50.13 13.41
CA ALA A 612 77.62 51.14 14.42
C ALA A 612 77.57 50.71 15.90
N SER A 613 77.61 49.41 16.22
CA SER A 613 78.08 48.93 17.55
C SER A 613 78.30 47.40 17.58
N LEU A 614 79.54 46.96 17.83
CA LEU A 614 79.88 45.53 17.96
C LEU A 614 80.34 45.19 19.39
N GLY A 615 79.56 44.33 20.05
CA GLY A 615 80.00 43.44 21.14
C GLY A 615 80.23 44.04 22.54
N PRO A 616 80.66 43.21 23.50
CA PRO A 616 80.94 41.77 23.40
C PRO A 616 80.00 40.87 24.24
N GLU A 617 80.23 39.56 24.14
CA GLU A 617 79.72 38.51 25.03
C GLU A 617 80.37 38.60 26.46
N THR A 618 80.11 37.76 27.49
CA THR A 618 79.58 36.38 27.57
C THR A 618 78.78 36.15 28.89
N PRO A 619 78.54 34.94 29.48
CA PRO A 619 77.17 34.49 29.72
C PRO A 619 76.74 34.35 31.21
N GLY A 620 75.43 34.16 31.43
CA GLY A 620 74.93 33.33 32.53
C GLY A 620 73.79 33.92 33.37
N ALA A 621 72.56 33.46 33.11
CA ALA A 621 71.48 33.35 34.11
C ALA A 621 70.42 32.36 33.60
N SER A 622 69.96 31.46 34.45
CA SER A 622 68.84 30.56 34.15
C SER A 622 67.52 31.33 34.10
N LEU A 623 66.63 30.97 33.18
CA LEU A 623 65.21 31.35 33.24
C LEU A 623 64.36 30.08 33.14
N GLU A 624 63.45 29.95 34.10
CA GLU A 624 62.73 28.70 34.38
C GLU A 624 61.53 28.50 33.45
N VAL A 625 61.19 27.24 33.16
CA VAL A 625 59.99 26.86 32.39
C VAL A 625 58.98 26.21 33.34
N PRO A 626 57.93 26.93 33.79
CA PRO A 626 56.83 26.34 34.53
C PRO A 626 55.83 25.66 33.59
N VAL A 627 55.83 24.33 33.58
CA VAL A 627 54.77 23.51 32.95
C VAL A 627 53.73 23.13 34.00
N VAL A 628 52.44 23.37 33.73
CA VAL A 628 51.32 22.74 34.46
C VAL A 628 50.19 22.37 33.48
N PRO A 629 49.74 21.10 33.42
CA PRO A 629 48.64 20.65 32.56
C PRO A 629 47.38 20.21 33.35
N GLY A 630 46.26 19.98 32.65
CA GLY A 630 45.27 18.96 33.04
C GLY A 630 43.79 19.37 33.14
N SER A 631 42.90 18.37 33.03
CA SER A 631 41.42 18.39 33.07
C SER A 631 40.74 19.22 31.95
N LEU A 632 39.77 18.70 31.17
CA LEU A 632 39.02 17.44 31.21
C LEU A 632 38.15 17.20 32.45
N ARG A 633 36.90 17.65 32.34
CA ARG A 633 35.67 17.01 32.84
C ARG A 633 34.53 17.33 31.88
#